data_AF-A0A2G2VR15-F1
#
_entry.id   AF-A0A2G2VR15-F1
#
_cell.length_a   1.000
_cell.length_b   1.000
_cell.length_c   1.000
_cell.angle_alpha   90.00
_cell.angle_beta   90.00
_cell.angle_gamma   90.00
#
_symmetry.space_group_name_H-M   'P 1'
#
loop_
_entity.id
_entity.type
_entity.pdbx_description
1 polymer ?
#
loop_
_entity_poly.entity_id
_entity_poly.type
_entity_poly.pdbx_seq_one_letter_code
_entity_poly.pdbx_strand_id
1 'polypeptide(L)'
;MERTIAEEYKNLEFIEEVTTNVDEVQKRVLEEILTRNANVEYLQRLNLDGHIDRETFNKVEPIITYEDIQSDINRITNGDKSPILCSQPVSEFLTSFRMSIGERKLILTTEEAQGRTSRLYRIMMFVVIQFVPDLGKGKGMYFMFIKSEATTPGGLLARPLLTSFYKTRQFRSNSPYTNYTSSIEAILCLDSYQSMYSQMLCGLCQNREVVRVGSTFASGFICAMHFLEDHWSLLCNDIQIGTINDTVIDPSVREDVMKILKPYSELVDFIEAECSNDSWQGIITRLWPNTKVRERRLYRYRVGNMLRVAGYKNNTPQFNFICQENVILRIDSDKTNEIELQNAVKNVENNLMPFDARVTEYTSYADIATIPGHYVLFWELTVNAFAPVPPSIFEDCCLTIEESLNSVYRQGRAPDKSIGLSKSG
;
A
#
# COMPACT_ATOMS: atom_id res chain seq x y z
N MET A 1 10.63 30.40 -5.39
CA MET A 1 12.08 30.12 -5.29
C MET A 1 12.60 30.48 -3.90
N GLU A 2 12.51 31.73 -3.44
CA GLU A 2 12.96 32.13 -2.09
C GLU A 2 12.13 31.50 -0.93
N ARG A 3 10.81 31.42 -1.06
CA ARG A 3 9.95 30.72 -0.08
C ARG A 3 10.29 29.24 0.07
N THR A 4 10.75 28.62 -1.01
CA THR A 4 11.02 27.19 -1.07
C THR A 4 12.35 26.84 -0.37
N ILE A 5 13.37 27.69 -0.53
CA ILE A 5 14.67 27.53 0.13
C ILE A 5 14.55 27.75 1.66
N ALA A 6 13.78 28.74 2.10
CA ALA A 6 13.56 28.97 3.54
C ALA A 6 12.80 27.81 4.22
N GLU A 7 11.88 27.16 3.50
CA GLU A 7 11.22 25.94 3.98
C GLU A 7 12.16 24.72 3.99
N GLU A 8 13.09 24.63 3.04
CA GLU A 8 14.12 23.58 2.99
C GLU A 8 15.02 23.63 4.23
N TYR A 9 15.57 24.80 4.58
CA TYR A 9 16.39 24.96 5.78
C TYR A 9 15.64 24.59 7.05
N LYS A 10 14.37 25.02 7.19
CA LYS A 10 13.54 24.67 8.36
C LYS A 10 13.28 23.17 8.49
N ASN A 11 13.09 22.45 7.38
CA ASN A 11 12.84 21.01 7.44
C ASN A 11 14.12 20.24 7.78
N LEU A 12 15.29 20.66 7.28
CA LEU A 12 16.57 20.06 7.64
C LEU A 12 16.95 20.34 9.10
N GLU A 13 16.79 21.59 9.56
CA GLU A 13 16.96 21.97 10.96
C GLU A 13 16.05 21.14 11.86
N PHE A 14 14.79 20.95 11.48
CA PHE A 14 13.86 20.09 12.21
C PHE A 14 14.36 18.65 12.29
N ILE A 15 14.89 18.07 11.20
CA ILE A 15 15.47 16.71 11.23
C ILE A 15 16.67 16.67 12.17
N GLU A 16 17.60 17.63 12.09
CA GLU A 16 18.77 17.67 12.96
C GLU A 16 18.39 17.83 14.44
N GLU A 17 17.43 18.72 14.74
CA GLU A 17 16.90 18.93 16.09
C GLU A 17 16.30 17.65 16.67
N VAL A 18 15.33 17.04 15.96
CA VAL A 18 14.64 15.85 16.49
C VAL A 18 15.55 14.64 16.56
N THR A 19 16.56 14.56 15.68
CA THR A 19 17.48 13.43 15.67
C THR A 19 18.62 13.57 16.69
N THR A 20 18.94 14.79 17.11
CA THR A 20 19.91 15.07 18.17
C THR A 20 19.28 14.91 19.55
N ASN A 21 18.07 15.43 19.76
CA ASN A 21 17.42 15.49 21.07
C ASN A 21 16.37 14.38 21.27
N VAL A 22 16.69 13.14 20.84
CA VAL A 22 15.71 12.05 20.72
C VAL A 22 15.00 11.72 22.03
N ASP A 23 15.74 11.55 23.13
CA ASP A 23 15.15 11.16 24.42
C ASP A 23 14.23 12.27 24.96
N GLU A 24 14.63 13.53 24.83
CA GLU A 24 13.82 14.69 25.22
C GLU A 24 12.57 14.83 24.34
N VAL A 25 12.71 14.66 23.02
CA VAL A 25 11.57 14.65 22.09
C VAL A 25 10.60 13.51 22.44
N GLN A 26 11.09 12.30 22.71
CA GLN A 26 10.24 11.18 23.09
C GLN A 26 9.52 11.42 24.42
N LYS A 27 10.20 11.99 25.43
CA LYS A 27 9.59 12.39 26.71
C LYS A 27 8.49 13.42 26.51
N ARG A 28 8.76 14.51 25.79
CA ARG A 28 7.76 15.55 25.49
C ARG A 28 6.55 15.01 24.74
N VAL A 29 6.77 14.12 23.75
CA VAL A 29 5.67 13.48 23.01
C VAL A 29 4.82 12.60 23.92
N LEU A 30 5.42 11.82 24.81
CA LEU A 30 4.69 10.99 25.77
C LEU A 30 3.88 11.86 26.75
N GLU A 31 4.51 12.88 27.34
CA GLU A 31 3.86 13.81 28.26
C GLU A 31 2.67 14.52 27.60
N GLU A 32 2.82 14.96 26.36
CA GLU A 32 1.73 15.57 25.57
C GLU A 32 0.58 14.59 25.32
N ILE A 33 0.89 13.33 24.97
CA ILE A 33 -0.13 12.29 24.77
C ILE A 33 -0.88 12.01 26.06
N LEU A 34 -0.17 11.81 27.18
CA LEU A 34 -0.78 11.49 28.47
C LEU A 34 -1.59 12.65 29.02
N THR A 35 -1.08 13.88 28.90
CA THR A 35 -1.80 15.09 29.32
C THR A 35 -3.09 15.28 28.54
N ARG A 36 -3.04 15.17 27.21
CA ARG A 36 -4.22 15.34 26.35
C ARG A 36 -5.25 14.24 26.55
N ASN A 37 -4.81 13.02 26.86
CA ASN A 37 -5.70 11.87 27.01
C ASN A 37 -5.98 11.50 28.46
N ALA A 38 -5.60 12.31 29.45
CA ALA A 38 -5.70 11.96 30.88
C ALA A 38 -7.09 11.47 31.32
N ASN A 39 -8.15 11.97 30.67
CA ASN A 39 -9.54 11.67 31.00
C ASN A 39 -10.20 10.65 30.06
N VAL A 40 -9.43 9.95 29.21
CA VAL A 40 -10.01 8.91 28.35
C VAL A 40 -10.24 7.63 29.16
N GLU A 41 -11.30 6.88 28.85
CA GLU A 41 -11.68 5.69 29.61
C GLU A 41 -10.55 4.67 29.71
N TYR A 42 -9.77 4.49 28.64
CA TYR A 42 -8.66 3.54 28.62
C TYR A 42 -7.58 3.87 29.66
N LEU A 43 -7.11 5.12 29.72
CA LEU A 43 -6.09 5.53 30.69
C LEU A 43 -6.64 5.59 32.12
N GLN A 44 -7.94 5.85 32.29
CA GLN A 44 -8.60 5.77 33.59
C GLN A 44 -8.65 4.33 34.11
N ARG A 45 -8.92 3.32 33.26
CA ARG A 45 -8.89 1.90 33.65
C ARG A 45 -7.50 1.43 34.09
N LEU A 46 -6.46 2.07 33.61
CA LEU A 46 -5.08 1.80 34.01
C LEU A 46 -4.69 2.45 35.34
N ASN A 47 -5.53 3.32 35.92
CA ASN A 47 -5.24 4.05 37.15
C ASN A 47 -3.91 4.82 37.08
N LEU A 48 -3.69 5.51 35.96
CA LEU A 48 -2.53 6.41 35.79
C LEU A 48 -2.61 7.65 36.70
N ASP A 49 -3.73 7.93 37.35
CA ASP A 49 -3.93 9.02 38.33
C ASP A 49 -3.41 10.41 37.88
N GLY A 50 -3.43 10.68 36.58
CA GLY A 50 -2.92 11.93 36.00
C GLY A 50 -1.40 12.04 35.93
N HIS A 51 -0.66 10.96 36.22
CA HIS A 51 0.78 10.88 36.00
C HIS A 51 1.10 10.91 34.50
N ILE A 52 2.10 11.72 34.14
CA ILE A 52 2.52 11.95 32.76
C ILE A 52 3.98 11.50 32.51
N ASP A 53 4.64 10.96 33.53
CA ASP A 53 6.04 10.58 33.45
C ASP A 53 6.23 9.17 32.87
N ARG A 54 7.35 8.98 32.18
CA ARG A 54 7.70 7.74 31.49
C ARG A 54 7.86 6.55 32.45
N GLU A 55 8.31 6.75 33.68
CA GLU A 55 8.57 5.65 34.61
C GLU A 55 7.26 5.04 35.12
N THR A 56 6.32 5.90 35.51
CA THR A 56 4.98 5.48 35.93
C THR A 56 4.25 4.82 34.77
N PHE A 57 4.28 5.43 33.57
CA PHE A 57 3.66 4.85 32.39
C PHE A 57 4.18 3.44 32.08
N ASN A 58 5.52 3.22 32.11
CA ASN A 58 6.09 1.89 31.84
C ASN A 58 5.76 0.84 32.92
N LYS A 59 5.48 1.25 34.16
CA LYS A 59 5.11 0.33 35.25
C LYS A 59 3.64 -0.07 35.19
N VAL A 60 2.79 0.85 34.73
CA VAL A 60 1.33 0.73 34.79
C VAL A 60 0.75 0.20 33.48
N GLU A 61 1.26 0.65 32.34
CA GLU A 61 0.78 0.25 31.02
C GLU A 61 1.30 -1.15 30.65
N PRO A 62 0.43 -2.16 30.46
CA PRO A 62 0.85 -3.44 29.92
C PRO A 62 1.15 -3.33 28.42
N ILE A 63 2.02 -4.22 27.93
CA ILE A 63 2.20 -4.36 26.48
C ILE A 63 0.99 -5.11 25.93
N ILE A 64 0.13 -4.40 25.19
CA ILE A 64 -1.11 -4.93 24.61
C ILE A 64 -0.97 -5.35 23.13
N THR A 65 -1.88 -6.22 22.69
CA THR A 65 -2.14 -6.51 21.28
C THR A 65 -3.42 -5.83 20.80
N TYR A 66 -3.80 -6.06 19.54
CA TYR A 66 -5.03 -5.46 18.99
C TYR A 66 -6.29 -6.07 19.62
N GLU A 67 -6.19 -7.35 19.97
CA GLU A 67 -7.27 -8.15 20.53
C GLU A 67 -7.67 -7.63 21.93
N ASP A 68 -6.71 -7.10 22.70
CA ASP A 68 -6.96 -6.52 24.03
C ASP A 68 -7.82 -5.25 23.99
N ILE A 69 -7.76 -4.47 22.91
CA ILE A 69 -8.53 -3.22 22.72
C ILE A 69 -9.68 -3.37 21.71
N GLN A 70 -9.96 -4.59 21.25
CA GLN A 70 -10.97 -4.84 20.23
C GLN A 70 -12.37 -4.42 20.68
N SER A 71 -12.69 -4.59 21.96
CA SER A 71 -13.97 -4.19 22.54
C SER A 71 -14.17 -2.67 22.50
N ASP A 72 -13.13 -1.89 22.82
CA ASP A 72 -13.16 -0.42 22.72
C ASP A 72 -13.32 0.05 21.27
N ILE A 73 -12.58 -0.58 20.34
CA ILE A 73 -12.71 -0.30 18.91
C ILE A 73 -14.14 -0.56 18.44
N ASN A 74 -14.73 -1.71 18.82
CA ASN A 74 -16.09 -2.07 18.44
C ASN A 74 -17.14 -1.09 18.95
N ARG A 75 -16.97 -0.54 20.16
CA ARG A 75 -17.85 0.53 20.68
C ARG A 75 -17.81 1.77 19.79
N ILE A 76 -16.61 2.21 19.41
CA ILE A 76 -16.41 3.39 18.57
C ILE A 76 -16.98 3.15 17.17
N THR A 77 -16.74 1.96 16.58
CA THR A 77 -17.31 1.62 15.27
C THR A 77 -18.83 1.55 15.28
N ASN A 78 -19.45 1.27 16.43
CA ASN A 78 -20.91 1.28 16.61
C ASN A 78 -21.49 2.65 16.95
N GLY A 79 -20.65 3.70 16.99
CA GLY A 79 -21.09 5.09 17.14
C GLY A 79 -20.98 5.67 18.55
N ASP A 80 -20.30 4.98 19.48
CA ASP A 80 -19.95 5.58 20.78
C ASP A 80 -18.96 6.74 20.57
N LYS A 81 -19.37 7.95 20.96
CA LYS A 81 -18.59 9.18 20.83
C LYS A 81 -17.88 9.58 22.12
N SER A 82 -17.96 8.75 23.16
CA SER A 82 -17.26 8.98 24.43
C SER A 82 -15.75 8.92 24.20
N PRO A 83 -14.95 9.64 25.00
CA PRO A 83 -13.49 9.63 24.88
C PRO A 83 -12.92 8.30 25.41
N ILE A 84 -13.00 7.23 24.61
CA ILE A 84 -12.60 5.88 25.03
C ILE A 84 -11.08 5.73 24.93
N LEU A 85 -10.52 5.90 23.72
CA LEU A 85 -9.10 5.74 23.41
C LEU A 85 -8.37 7.07 23.16
N CYS A 86 -9.10 8.11 22.77
CA CYS A 86 -8.55 9.43 22.47
C CYS A 86 -9.52 10.53 22.90
N SER A 87 -8.99 11.65 23.36
CA SER A 87 -9.78 12.83 23.72
C SER A 87 -10.25 13.62 22.51
N GLN A 88 -9.54 13.52 21.38
CA GLN A 88 -9.97 14.12 20.12
C GLN A 88 -11.00 13.22 19.41
N PRO A 89 -11.96 13.82 18.68
CA PRO A 89 -12.87 13.06 17.84
C PRO A 89 -12.12 12.21 16.82
N VAL A 90 -12.51 10.95 16.71
CA VAL A 90 -12.02 10.04 15.68
C VAL A 90 -12.53 10.51 14.33
N SER A 91 -11.62 10.76 13.38
CA SER A 91 -11.99 11.24 12.05
C SER A 91 -12.34 10.09 11.11
N GLU A 92 -11.60 8.99 11.20
CA GLU A 92 -11.80 7.77 10.41
C GLU A 92 -11.01 6.60 11.01
N PHE A 93 -11.19 5.41 10.44
CA PHE A 93 -10.38 4.24 10.68
C PHE A 93 -9.48 3.93 9.47
N LEU A 94 -8.20 3.71 9.75
CA LEU A 94 -7.24 3.21 8.81
C LEU A 94 -7.24 1.68 8.84
N THR A 95 -7.55 1.04 7.72
CA THR A 95 -7.50 -0.42 7.62
C THR A 95 -6.06 -0.88 7.42
N SER A 96 -5.60 -1.71 8.35
CA SER A 96 -4.28 -2.34 8.27
C SER A 96 -4.32 -3.53 7.31
N PHE A 97 -3.21 -3.76 6.60
CA PHE A 97 -3.01 -4.96 5.76
C PHE A 97 -2.85 -6.25 6.57
N ARG A 98 -2.71 -6.16 7.90
CA ARG A 98 -2.67 -7.30 8.81
C ARG A 98 -4.07 -7.53 9.39
N MET A 99 -4.46 -8.79 9.45
CA MET A 99 -5.76 -9.22 9.94
C MET A 99 -5.68 -9.60 11.42
N SER A 100 -6.79 -9.45 12.14
CA SER A 100 -7.10 -10.18 13.38
C SER A 100 -8.37 -10.97 13.11
N ILE A 101 -8.35 -12.28 13.34
CA ILE A 101 -9.55 -13.14 13.25
C ILE A 101 -10.31 -12.95 11.92
N GLY A 102 -9.58 -12.92 10.78
CA GLY A 102 -10.21 -12.85 9.46
C GLY A 102 -10.75 -11.49 9.01
N GLU A 103 -10.66 -10.44 9.84
CA GLU A 103 -11.00 -9.05 9.49
C GLU A 103 -9.80 -8.09 9.59
N ARG A 104 -9.85 -6.97 8.84
CA ARG A 104 -8.78 -5.97 8.83
C ARG A 104 -8.75 -5.23 10.16
N LYS A 105 -7.56 -5.07 10.74
CA LYS A 105 -7.38 -4.24 11.93
C LYS A 105 -7.77 -2.79 11.61
N LEU A 106 -8.67 -2.22 12.40
CA LEU A 106 -9.13 -0.85 12.31
C LEU A 106 -8.31 0.02 13.25
N ILE A 107 -7.47 0.89 12.67
CA ILE A 107 -6.59 1.78 13.42
C ILE A 107 -7.23 3.16 13.45
N LEU A 108 -7.50 3.67 14.64
CA LEU A 108 -8.08 5.00 14.80
C LEU A 108 -7.11 6.07 14.31
N THR A 109 -7.63 7.08 13.63
CA THR A 109 -6.88 8.30 13.31
C THR A 109 -7.71 9.53 13.63
N THR A 110 -7.00 10.62 13.91
CA THR A 110 -7.56 11.97 14.07
C THR A 110 -7.08 12.85 12.91
N GLU A 111 -7.71 14.02 12.73
CA GLU A 111 -7.25 14.99 11.73
C GLU A 111 -5.81 15.46 11.99
N GLU A 112 -5.42 15.59 13.25
CA GLU A 112 -4.06 15.96 13.62
C GLU A 112 -3.04 14.90 13.18
N ALA A 113 -3.35 13.61 13.36
CA ALA A 113 -2.50 12.50 12.93
C ALA A 113 -2.35 12.45 11.39
N GLN A 114 -3.40 12.76 10.64
CA GLN A 114 -3.33 12.92 9.19
C GLN A 114 -2.41 14.08 8.78
N GLY A 115 -2.48 15.21 9.50
CA GLY A 115 -1.57 16.35 9.32
C GLY A 115 -0.10 15.99 9.56
N ARG A 116 0.19 15.24 10.64
CA ARG A 116 1.55 14.73 10.94
C ARG A 116 2.07 13.80 9.84
N THR A 117 1.22 12.90 9.34
CA THR A 117 1.54 11.99 8.22
C THR A 117 1.88 12.76 6.94
N SER A 118 1.10 13.79 6.61
CA SER A 118 1.34 14.65 5.44
C SER A 118 2.67 15.41 5.54
N ARG A 119 2.99 15.90 6.75
CA ARG A 119 4.28 16.55 7.03
C ARG A 119 5.46 15.59 6.83
N LEU A 120 5.33 14.33 7.26
CA LEU A 120 6.37 13.30 7.06
C LEU A 120 6.68 13.08 5.58
N TYR A 121 5.68 12.87 4.73
CA TYR A 121 5.89 12.70 3.28
C TYR A 121 6.58 13.89 2.65
N ARG A 122 6.21 15.10 3.09
CA ARG A 122 6.84 16.33 2.62
C ARG A 122 8.32 16.36 2.98
N ILE A 123 8.67 16.04 4.23
CA ILE A 123 10.06 15.95 4.69
C ILE A 123 10.83 14.87 3.90
N MET A 124 10.24 13.70 3.66
CA MET A 124 10.88 12.64 2.87
C MET A 124 11.27 13.12 1.47
N MET A 125 10.34 13.80 0.78
CA MET A 125 10.61 14.34 -0.55
C MET A 125 11.74 15.37 -0.54
N PHE A 126 11.78 16.23 0.48
CA PHE A 126 12.86 17.21 0.64
C PHE A 126 14.23 16.54 0.80
N VAL A 127 14.33 15.49 1.62
CA VAL A 127 15.59 14.75 1.79
C VAL A 127 16.05 14.14 0.47
N VAL A 128 15.14 13.52 -0.29
CA VAL A 128 15.47 12.90 -1.58
C VAL A 128 16.04 13.91 -2.58
N ILE A 129 15.49 15.11 -2.64
CA ILE A 129 15.94 16.17 -3.56
C ILE A 129 17.35 16.68 -3.23
N GLN A 130 17.78 16.63 -1.97
CA GLN A 130 19.16 16.99 -1.60
C GLN A 130 20.18 16.04 -2.24
N PHE A 131 19.84 14.76 -2.39
CA PHE A 131 20.71 13.78 -3.03
C PHE A 131 20.57 13.73 -4.54
N VAL A 132 19.41 14.15 -5.08
CA VAL A 132 19.14 14.17 -6.51
C VAL A 132 18.49 15.51 -6.90
N PRO A 133 19.28 16.59 -7.08
CA PRO A 133 18.77 17.95 -7.25
C PRO A 133 17.87 18.16 -8.47
N ASP A 134 18.06 17.35 -9.52
CA ASP A 134 17.29 17.47 -10.75
C ASP A 134 15.85 16.93 -10.62
N LEU A 135 15.50 16.24 -9.52
CA LEU A 135 14.14 15.75 -9.31
C LEU A 135 13.10 16.87 -9.19
N GLY A 136 13.50 18.08 -8.76
CA GLY A 136 12.61 19.23 -8.70
C GLY A 136 12.36 19.91 -10.06
N LYS A 137 13.05 19.48 -11.12
CA LYS A 137 12.99 20.10 -12.46
C LYS A 137 12.07 19.37 -13.45
N GLY A 138 11.42 18.29 -13.02
CA GLY A 138 10.54 17.48 -13.86
C GLY A 138 9.37 16.89 -13.08
N LYS A 139 8.71 15.91 -13.70
CA LYS A 139 7.55 15.19 -13.16
C LYS A 139 7.94 13.81 -12.64
N GLY A 140 7.22 13.34 -11.64
CA GLY A 140 7.26 11.95 -11.20
C GLY A 140 6.15 11.12 -11.83
N MET A 141 6.48 10.03 -12.51
CA MET A 141 5.50 9.06 -12.96
C MET A 141 5.30 8.00 -11.87
N TYR A 142 4.24 8.18 -11.07
CA TYR A 142 3.89 7.27 -9.99
C TYR A 142 2.54 6.64 -10.22
N PHE A 143 2.52 5.30 -10.28
CA PHE A 143 1.28 4.53 -10.30
C PHE A 143 0.73 4.43 -8.89
N MET A 144 -0.34 5.19 -8.63
CA MET A 144 -0.98 5.34 -7.33
C MET A 144 -2.43 4.91 -7.42
N PHE A 145 -2.85 3.99 -6.57
CA PHE A 145 -4.19 3.40 -6.61
C PHE A 145 -4.90 3.61 -5.29
N ILE A 146 -6.13 4.10 -5.35
CA ILE A 146 -7.05 3.97 -4.22
C ILE A 146 -7.58 2.54 -4.13
N LYS A 147 -8.12 2.22 -2.97
CA LYS A 147 -8.79 0.95 -2.66
C LYS A 147 -10.18 1.25 -2.13
N SER A 148 -11.04 0.23 -2.12
CA SER A 148 -12.38 0.32 -1.57
C SER A 148 -12.40 0.84 -0.12
N GLU A 149 -13.47 1.55 0.19
CA GLU A 149 -13.75 2.13 1.50
C GLU A 149 -15.03 1.51 2.05
N ALA A 150 -15.13 1.41 3.36
CA ALA A 150 -16.33 0.96 4.04
C ALA A 150 -16.80 2.02 5.04
N THR A 151 -18.07 1.98 5.40
CA THR A 151 -18.65 2.81 6.46
C THR A 151 -18.99 1.91 7.64
N THR A 152 -18.51 2.29 8.81
CA THR A 152 -18.84 1.60 10.07
C THR A 152 -20.32 1.83 10.46
N PRO A 153 -20.92 0.99 11.31
CA PRO A 153 -22.30 1.18 11.77
C PRO A 153 -22.56 2.57 12.40
N GLY A 154 -21.55 3.15 13.05
CA GLY A 154 -21.56 4.49 13.62
C GLY A 154 -21.34 5.64 12.64
N GLY A 155 -21.16 5.34 11.34
CA GLY A 155 -21.02 6.35 10.27
C GLY A 155 -19.58 6.82 9.99
N LEU A 156 -18.57 6.31 10.71
CA LEU A 156 -17.16 6.63 10.44
C LEU A 156 -16.64 5.83 9.22
N LEU A 157 -15.79 6.45 8.41
CA LEU A 157 -15.14 5.79 7.26
C LEU A 157 -14.04 4.83 7.73
N ALA A 158 -13.89 3.71 7.05
CA ALA A 158 -12.82 2.74 7.22
C ALA A 158 -12.14 2.46 5.87
N ARG A 159 -10.85 2.81 5.74
CA ARG A 159 -10.14 2.74 4.46
C ARG A 159 -8.62 2.60 4.61
N PRO A 160 -7.88 2.11 3.59
CA PRO A 160 -6.43 2.03 3.68
C PRO A 160 -5.76 3.41 3.83
N LEU A 161 -4.61 3.44 4.53
CA LEU A 161 -3.85 4.67 4.78
C LEU A 161 -3.57 5.47 3.50
N LEU A 162 -3.21 4.81 2.41
CA LEU A 162 -2.89 5.48 1.15
C LEU A 162 -4.13 6.05 0.46
N THR A 163 -5.25 5.32 0.50
CA THR A 163 -6.54 5.85 0.03
C THR A 163 -6.92 7.12 0.79
N SER A 164 -6.79 7.09 2.12
CA SER A 164 -7.00 8.27 2.97
C SER A 164 -6.09 9.42 2.55
N PHE A 165 -4.79 9.15 2.44
CA PHE A 165 -3.79 10.15 2.06
C PHE A 165 -4.07 10.78 0.70
N TYR A 166 -4.37 10.00 -0.34
CA TYR A 166 -4.66 10.51 -1.70
C TYR A 166 -5.93 11.35 -1.75
N LYS A 167 -6.88 11.13 -0.84
CA LYS A 167 -8.11 11.92 -0.73
C LYS A 167 -7.96 13.17 0.14
N THR A 168 -6.80 13.40 0.78
CA THR A 168 -6.56 14.63 1.55
C THR A 168 -6.47 15.87 0.66
N ARG A 169 -6.84 17.04 1.20
CA ARG A 169 -6.69 18.32 0.50
C ARG A 169 -5.22 18.63 0.19
N GLN A 170 -4.33 18.22 1.07
CA GLN A 170 -2.89 18.41 0.95
C GLN A 170 -2.33 17.65 -0.26
N PHE A 171 -2.77 16.41 -0.49
CA PHE A 171 -2.37 15.66 -1.68
C PHE A 171 -2.91 16.28 -2.96
N ARG A 172 -4.16 16.76 -2.95
CA ARG A 172 -4.80 17.42 -4.09
C ARG A 172 -4.21 18.81 -4.40
N SER A 173 -3.50 19.42 -3.46
CA SER A 173 -2.88 20.72 -3.68
C SER A 173 -1.58 20.60 -4.47
N ASN A 174 -1.42 21.42 -5.52
CA ASN A 174 -0.22 21.43 -6.33
C ASN A 174 0.98 21.97 -5.54
N SER A 175 1.91 21.08 -5.18
CA SER A 175 3.24 21.44 -4.71
C SER A 175 4.27 21.15 -5.82
N PRO A 176 5.32 21.98 -5.99
CA PRO A 176 6.39 21.70 -6.97
C PRO A 176 7.05 20.33 -6.76
N TYR A 177 6.98 19.78 -5.55
CA TYR A 177 7.57 18.49 -5.19
C TYR A 177 6.60 17.29 -5.34
N THR A 178 5.32 17.57 -5.58
CA THR A 178 4.27 16.59 -5.89
C THR A 178 3.77 16.73 -7.32
N ASN A 179 4.65 17.19 -8.22
CA ASN A 179 4.37 17.30 -9.64
C ASN A 179 4.39 15.90 -10.28
N TYR A 180 3.23 15.28 -10.40
CA TYR A 180 3.06 13.94 -10.96
C TYR A 180 2.55 14.00 -12.41
N THR A 181 2.81 12.95 -13.19
CA THR A 181 2.21 12.81 -14.53
C THR A 181 0.73 12.45 -14.45
N SER A 182 0.36 11.59 -13.49
CA SER A 182 -0.99 11.12 -13.27
C SER A 182 -1.92 12.25 -12.83
N SER A 183 -3.10 12.36 -13.46
CA SER A 183 -4.14 13.28 -13.01
C SER A 183 -4.74 12.82 -11.68
N ILE A 184 -5.29 13.76 -10.90
CA ILE A 184 -5.87 13.45 -9.58
C ILE A 184 -7.08 12.52 -9.75
N GLU A 185 -7.93 12.77 -10.74
CA GLU A 185 -9.10 11.93 -10.97
C GLU A 185 -8.72 10.51 -11.42
N ALA A 186 -7.64 10.33 -12.19
CA ALA A 186 -7.14 9.00 -12.54
C ALA A 186 -6.64 8.23 -11.30
N ILE A 187 -5.98 8.90 -10.34
CA ILE A 187 -5.53 8.29 -9.07
C ILE A 187 -6.72 7.92 -8.19
N LEU A 188 -7.76 8.75 -8.19
CA LEU A 188 -8.97 8.60 -7.38
C LEU A 188 -10.06 7.73 -8.03
N CYS A 189 -9.82 7.23 -9.23
CA CYS A 189 -10.71 6.29 -9.90
C CYS A 189 -10.72 4.96 -9.14
N LEU A 190 -11.93 4.47 -8.81
CA LEU A 190 -12.09 3.21 -8.07
C LEU A 190 -11.86 1.98 -8.96
N ASP A 191 -12.11 2.12 -10.27
CA ASP A 191 -11.83 1.08 -11.26
C ASP A 191 -10.31 1.02 -11.51
N SER A 192 -9.71 -0.11 -11.13
CA SER A 192 -8.27 -0.33 -11.21
C SER A 192 -7.75 -0.34 -12.66
N TYR A 193 -8.56 -0.81 -13.62
CA TYR A 193 -8.20 -0.81 -15.03
C TYR A 193 -8.21 0.62 -15.59
N GLN A 194 -9.28 1.38 -15.36
CA GLN A 194 -9.37 2.77 -15.82
C GLN A 194 -8.27 3.63 -15.17
N SER A 195 -8.05 3.47 -13.87
CA SER A 195 -6.97 4.14 -13.15
C SER A 195 -5.59 3.81 -13.76
N MET A 196 -5.28 2.53 -14.00
CA MET A 196 -4.01 2.12 -14.60
C MET A 196 -3.84 2.67 -16.01
N TYR A 197 -4.85 2.50 -16.86
CA TYR A 197 -4.84 2.93 -18.26
C TYR A 197 -4.59 4.44 -18.37
N SER A 198 -5.38 5.23 -17.64
CA SER A 198 -5.26 6.69 -17.66
C SER A 198 -3.94 7.19 -17.07
N GLN A 199 -3.43 6.57 -16.01
CA GLN A 199 -2.12 6.94 -15.45
C GLN A 199 -0.98 6.61 -16.41
N MET A 200 -1.03 5.46 -17.11
CA MET A 200 -0.06 5.07 -18.12
C MET A 200 -0.07 6.04 -19.31
N LEU A 201 -1.27 6.34 -19.83
CA LEU A 201 -1.45 7.27 -20.95
C LEU A 201 -0.87 8.66 -20.62
N CYS A 202 -1.18 9.20 -19.45
CA CYS A 202 -0.62 10.46 -18.98
C CYS A 202 0.92 10.39 -18.83
N GLY A 203 1.46 9.27 -18.36
CA GLY A 203 2.90 9.03 -18.24
C GLY A 203 3.62 9.02 -19.58
N LEU A 204 3.02 8.43 -20.62
CA LEU A 204 3.54 8.42 -21.99
C LEU A 204 3.48 9.81 -22.64
N CYS A 205 2.36 10.51 -22.52
CA CYS A 205 2.18 11.86 -23.08
C CYS A 205 3.18 12.88 -22.55
N GLN A 206 3.69 12.67 -21.33
CA GLN A 206 4.60 13.56 -20.63
C GLN A 206 6.02 12.98 -20.53
N ASN A 207 6.39 12.03 -21.40
CA ASN A 207 7.58 11.20 -21.21
C ASN A 207 8.89 11.98 -21.03
N ARG A 208 9.06 13.09 -21.77
CA ARG A 208 10.25 13.96 -21.68
C ARG A 208 10.36 14.72 -20.37
N GLU A 209 9.23 14.93 -19.67
CA GLU A 209 9.22 15.60 -18.37
C GLU A 209 9.52 14.63 -17.21
N VAL A 210 9.45 13.31 -17.43
CA VAL A 210 9.60 12.30 -16.39
C VAL A 210 11.05 12.19 -15.93
N VAL A 211 11.30 12.50 -14.66
CA VAL A 211 12.64 12.41 -14.03
C VAL A 211 12.75 11.30 -12.99
N ARG A 212 11.61 10.73 -12.58
CA ARG A 212 11.52 9.62 -11.63
C ARG A 212 10.28 8.80 -11.89
N VAL A 213 10.40 7.50 -11.66
CA VAL A 213 9.32 6.53 -11.83
C VAL A 213 9.15 5.71 -10.57
N GLY A 214 7.92 5.27 -10.28
CA GLY A 214 7.69 4.36 -9.17
C GLY A 214 6.25 3.98 -8.93
N SER A 215 6.06 3.23 -7.87
CA SER A 215 4.76 2.96 -7.27
C SER A 215 4.98 2.83 -5.76
N THR A 216 3.89 2.60 -5.03
CA THR A 216 3.92 2.32 -3.59
C THR A 216 4.76 1.07 -3.30
N PHE A 217 4.53 0.00 -4.06
CA PHE A 217 5.26 -1.26 -3.97
C PHE A 217 5.89 -1.61 -5.32
N ALA A 218 6.97 -2.40 -5.30
CA ALA A 218 7.63 -2.82 -6.53
C ALA A 218 6.71 -3.66 -7.42
N SER A 219 5.91 -4.54 -6.82
CA SER A 219 4.82 -5.31 -7.46
C SER A 219 3.91 -4.43 -8.31
N GLY A 220 3.38 -3.34 -7.73
CA GLY A 220 2.50 -2.41 -8.45
C GLY A 220 3.17 -1.76 -9.66
N PHE A 221 4.46 -1.44 -9.57
CA PHE A 221 5.21 -0.90 -10.72
C PHE A 221 5.46 -1.97 -11.80
N ILE A 222 5.75 -3.21 -11.40
CA ILE A 222 5.91 -4.33 -12.33
C ILE A 222 4.59 -4.62 -13.06
N CYS A 223 3.47 -4.64 -12.35
CA CYS A 223 2.14 -4.77 -12.97
C CYS A 223 1.84 -3.65 -13.96
N ALA A 224 2.27 -2.41 -13.68
CA ALA A 224 2.12 -1.31 -14.64
C ALA A 224 2.96 -1.51 -15.91
N MET A 225 4.20 -2.02 -15.78
CA MET A 225 5.02 -2.32 -16.96
C MET A 225 4.44 -3.47 -17.80
N HIS A 226 3.91 -4.50 -17.15
CA HIS A 226 3.21 -5.57 -17.86
C HIS A 226 1.91 -5.08 -18.51
N PHE A 227 1.17 -4.18 -17.84
CA PHE A 227 0.01 -3.52 -18.46
C PHE A 227 0.39 -2.77 -19.74
N LEU A 228 1.52 -2.07 -19.75
CA LEU A 228 2.04 -1.40 -20.95
C LEU A 228 2.37 -2.41 -22.05
N GLU A 229 3.00 -3.54 -21.71
CA GLU A 229 3.31 -4.64 -22.64
C GLU A 229 2.04 -5.15 -23.35
N ASP A 230 0.94 -5.30 -22.61
CA ASP A 230 -0.32 -5.79 -23.15
C ASP A 230 -1.12 -4.71 -23.94
N HIS A 231 -0.97 -3.43 -23.59
CA HIS A 231 -1.88 -2.36 -24.06
C HIS A 231 -1.20 -1.21 -24.83
N TRP A 232 0.09 -1.26 -25.12
CA TRP A 232 0.79 -0.14 -25.77
C TRP A 232 0.19 0.26 -27.11
N SER A 233 -0.33 -0.71 -27.89
CA SER A 233 -0.95 -0.44 -29.20
C SER A 233 -2.24 0.39 -29.07
N LEU A 234 -3.05 0.09 -28.06
CA LEU A 234 -4.25 0.86 -27.73
C LEU A 234 -3.88 2.26 -27.24
N LEU A 235 -2.87 2.37 -26.38
CA LEU A 235 -2.37 3.65 -25.89
C LEU A 235 -1.82 4.53 -27.02
N CYS A 236 -1.09 3.95 -27.97
CA CYS A 236 -0.61 4.63 -29.17
C CYS A 236 -1.76 5.17 -30.03
N ASN A 237 -2.81 4.36 -30.24
CA ASN A 237 -3.99 4.80 -30.99
C ASN A 237 -4.68 6.01 -30.34
N ASP A 238 -4.83 5.99 -29.02
CA ASP A 238 -5.41 7.10 -28.25
C ASP A 238 -4.56 8.38 -28.37
N ILE A 239 -3.23 8.27 -28.33
CA ILE A 239 -2.30 9.40 -28.55
C ILE A 239 -2.37 9.90 -30.00
N GLN A 240 -2.52 9.00 -30.97
CA GLN A 240 -2.59 9.35 -32.39
C GLN A 240 -3.86 10.15 -32.70
N ILE A 241 -5.01 9.68 -32.20
CA ILE A 241 -6.32 10.33 -32.39
C ILE A 241 -6.46 11.55 -31.48
N GLY A 242 -5.77 11.55 -30.33
CA GLY A 242 -5.89 12.57 -29.29
C GLY A 242 -7.21 12.47 -28.52
N THR A 243 -7.79 11.28 -28.42
CA THR A 243 -9.03 11.00 -27.68
C THR A 243 -8.87 9.71 -26.91
N ILE A 244 -9.31 9.71 -25.65
CA ILE A 244 -9.19 8.54 -24.77
C ILE A 244 -10.26 7.48 -25.11
N ASN A 245 -9.83 6.22 -25.10
CA ASN A 245 -10.61 5.03 -25.39
C ASN A 245 -11.92 4.98 -24.60
N ASP A 246 -13.00 4.54 -25.24
CA ASP A 246 -14.33 4.43 -24.61
C ASP A 246 -14.42 3.36 -23.53
N THR A 247 -13.39 2.51 -23.37
CA THR A 247 -13.26 1.65 -22.18
C THR A 247 -13.10 2.45 -20.89
N VAL A 248 -12.60 3.69 -20.96
CA VAL A 248 -12.56 4.61 -19.81
C VAL A 248 -13.89 5.33 -19.72
N ILE A 249 -14.83 4.77 -18.95
CA ILE A 249 -16.20 5.26 -18.83
C ILE A 249 -16.37 6.38 -17.81
N ASP A 250 -15.45 6.51 -16.84
CA ASP A 250 -15.56 7.51 -15.78
C ASP A 250 -15.42 8.94 -16.35
N PRO A 251 -16.45 9.78 -16.24
CA PRO A 251 -16.45 11.10 -16.86
C PRO A 251 -15.41 12.05 -16.25
N SER A 252 -15.14 11.94 -14.95
CA SER A 252 -14.15 12.77 -14.27
C SER A 252 -12.75 12.40 -14.72
N VAL A 253 -12.46 11.10 -14.88
CA VAL A 253 -11.18 10.62 -15.44
C VAL A 253 -11.03 11.09 -16.88
N ARG A 254 -12.05 10.92 -17.73
CA ARG A 254 -12.01 11.37 -19.13
C ARG A 254 -11.71 12.86 -19.23
N GLU A 255 -12.45 13.70 -18.50
CA GLU A 255 -12.26 15.15 -18.52
C GLU A 255 -10.82 15.54 -18.14
N ASP A 256 -10.27 14.94 -17.08
CA ASP A 256 -8.94 15.29 -16.59
C ASP A 256 -7.82 14.80 -17.51
N VAL A 257 -7.96 13.60 -18.09
CA VAL A 257 -6.97 13.06 -19.04
C VAL A 257 -6.98 13.86 -20.34
N MET A 258 -8.14 14.29 -20.83
CA MET A 258 -8.26 15.10 -22.05
C MET A 258 -7.59 16.49 -21.93
N LYS A 259 -7.28 16.96 -20.71
CA LYS A 259 -6.46 18.18 -20.50
C LYS A 259 -4.98 17.95 -20.86
N ILE A 260 -4.53 16.70 -20.82
CA ILE A 260 -3.14 16.28 -21.06
C ILE A 260 -2.99 15.69 -22.47
N LEU A 261 -3.93 14.84 -22.88
CA LEU A 261 -3.90 14.12 -24.14
C LEU A 261 -4.05 15.07 -25.34
N LYS A 262 -3.11 14.99 -26.27
CA LYS A 262 -3.13 15.74 -27.53
C LYS A 262 -2.60 14.85 -28.66
N PRO A 263 -3.11 14.99 -29.90
CA PRO A 263 -2.57 14.28 -31.05
C PRO A 263 -1.06 14.48 -31.18
N TYR A 264 -0.27 13.39 -31.16
CA TYR A 264 1.19 13.49 -31.25
C TYR A 264 1.83 12.31 -32.00
N SER A 265 1.90 12.38 -33.33
CA SER A 265 2.40 11.29 -34.18
C SER A 265 3.86 10.91 -33.91
N GLU A 266 4.78 11.86 -33.73
CA GLU A 266 6.20 11.52 -33.47
C GLU A 266 6.38 10.73 -32.16
N LEU A 267 5.54 11.00 -31.16
CA LEU A 267 5.55 10.26 -29.91
C LEU A 267 5.02 8.83 -30.12
N VAL A 268 4.01 8.66 -30.95
CA VAL A 268 3.48 7.34 -31.32
C VAL A 268 4.56 6.52 -32.00
N ASP A 269 5.15 7.03 -33.09
CA ASP A 269 6.23 6.34 -33.83
C ASP A 269 7.37 5.92 -32.88
N PHE A 270 7.73 6.80 -31.94
CA PHE A 270 8.73 6.53 -30.92
C PHE A 270 8.33 5.40 -29.96
N ILE A 271 7.11 5.41 -29.44
CA ILE A 271 6.62 4.35 -28.52
C ILE A 271 6.52 3.02 -29.27
N GLU A 272 6.00 3.02 -30.49
CA GLU A 272 5.88 1.81 -31.31
C GLU A 272 7.25 1.20 -31.61
N ALA A 273 8.25 2.01 -31.97
CA ALA A 273 9.61 1.53 -32.20
C ALA A 273 10.25 0.87 -30.96
N GLU A 274 9.94 1.39 -29.76
CA GLU A 274 10.51 0.88 -28.50
C GLU A 274 9.78 -0.35 -27.95
N CYS A 275 8.45 -0.39 -28.09
CA CYS A 275 7.58 -1.45 -27.54
C CYS A 275 7.42 -2.66 -28.47
N SER A 276 7.59 -2.49 -29.79
CA SER A 276 7.55 -3.59 -30.76
C SER A 276 8.81 -4.48 -30.77
N ASN A 277 9.83 -4.11 -30.00
CA ASN A 277 11.07 -4.85 -29.89
C ASN A 277 10.89 -6.12 -29.05
N ASP A 278 11.51 -7.22 -29.47
CA ASP A 278 11.49 -8.51 -28.75
C ASP A 278 12.05 -8.41 -27.32
N SER A 279 12.94 -7.43 -27.05
CA SER A 279 13.54 -7.23 -25.74
C SER A 279 13.08 -5.94 -25.04
N TRP A 280 12.40 -6.14 -23.90
CA TRP A 280 11.99 -5.07 -22.99
C TRP A 280 13.07 -4.68 -21.96
N GLN A 281 14.28 -5.24 -22.07
CA GLN A 281 15.37 -4.93 -21.14
C GLN A 281 15.75 -3.45 -21.19
N GLY A 282 15.49 -2.71 -20.11
CA GLY A 282 15.78 -1.28 -20.05
C GLY A 282 14.72 -0.38 -20.68
N ILE A 283 13.54 -0.91 -21.01
CA ILE A 283 12.42 -0.17 -21.63
C ILE A 283 12.10 1.14 -20.89
N ILE A 284 12.20 1.15 -19.55
CA ILE A 284 11.93 2.34 -18.73
C ILE A 284 12.83 3.51 -19.13
N THR A 285 14.13 3.27 -19.28
CA THR A 285 15.09 4.32 -19.66
C THR A 285 15.06 4.65 -21.14
N ARG A 286 14.42 3.80 -21.97
CA ARG A 286 14.20 4.11 -23.38
C ARG A 286 12.97 5.01 -23.53
N LEU A 287 11.82 4.61 -23.00
CA LEU A 287 10.58 5.39 -23.05
C LEU A 287 10.64 6.69 -22.23
N TRP A 288 11.29 6.66 -21.07
CA TRP A 288 11.47 7.83 -20.18
C TRP A 288 12.95 8.12 -19.95
N PRO A 289 13.65 8.73 -20.94
CA PRO A 289 15.11 8.85 -20.96
C PRO A 289 15.69 9.74 -19.85
N ASN A 290 14.89 10.63 -19.28
CA ASN A 290 15.31 11.53 -18.21
C ASN A 290 15.18 10.92 -16.80
N THR A 291 14.77 9.65 -16.69
CA THR A 291 14.56 8.97 -15.41
C THR A 291 15.87 8.73 -14.67
N LYS A 292 16.04 9.37 -13.50
CA LYS A 292 17.23 9.26 -12.65
C LYS A 292 17.05 8.37 -11.42
N VAL A 293 15.81 8.20 -10.94
CA VAL A 293 15.53 7.48 -9.68
C VAL A 293 14.37 6.50 -9.85
N ARG A 294 14.57 5.28 -9.34
CA ARG A 294 13.54 4.28 -9.10
C ARG A 294 13.21 4.32 -7.60
N GLU A 295 12.20 5.08 -7.20
CA GLU A 295 11.87 5.20 -5.76
C GLU A 295 11.05 3.99 -5.30
N ARG A 296 11.42 3.45 -4.13
CA ARG A 296 10.57 2.55 -3.34
C ARG A 296 10.09 3.33 -2.12
N ARG A 297 8.77 3.45 -1.92
CA ARG A 297 8.23 4.06 -0.70
C ARG A 297 8.14 3.00 0.40
N LEU A 298 8.76 3.28 1.56
CA LEU A 298 8.71 2.42 2.75
C LEU A 298 7.78 3.03 3.80
N TYR A 299 6.91 2.20 4.39
CA TYR A 299 6.01 2.58 5.48
C TYR A 299 6.37 1.86 6.78
N ARG A 300 6.21 2.52 7.94
CA ARG A 300 6.43 1.92 9.28
C ARG A 300 5.34 2.32 10.28
N TYR A 301 4.90 1.33 11.05
CA TYR A 301 4.35 1.45 12.41
C TYR A 301 4.74 0.17 13.18
N ARG A 302 4.55 0.09 14.51
CA ARG A 302 4.87 -1.10 15.33
C ARG A 302 3.83 -2.20 15.05
N VAL A 303 4.23 -3.21 14.28
CA VAL A 303 3.35 -4.05 13.43
C VAL A 303 3.67 -5.56 13.53
N GLY A 304 4.50 -5.98 14.49
CA GLY A 304 5.14 -7.32 14.45
C GLY A 304 6.29 -7.36 13.44
N ASN A 305 7.02 -6.25 13.29
CA ASN A 305 8.19 -6.16 12.43
C ASN A 305 9.45 -6.43 13.25
N MET A 306 10.30 -7.34 12.78
CA MET A 306 11.64 -7.53 13.33
C MET A 306 12.60 -6.53 12.67
N LEU A 307 13.29 -5.75 13.50
CA LEU A 307 14.15 -4.65 13.07
C LEU A 307 15.52 -4.83 13.71
N ARG A 308 16.58 -4.65 12.91
CA ARG A 308 17.96 -4.64 13.41
C ARG A 308 18.50 -3.23 13.39
N VAL A 309 19.09 -2.78 14.49
CA VAL A 309 19.81 -1.49 14.51
C VAL A 309 20.98 -1.59 13.53
N ALA A 310 21.02 -0.64 12.59
CA ALA A 310 22.01 -0.58 11.52
C ALA A 310 23.07 0.52 11.75
N GLY A 311 22.72 1.52 12.55
CA GLY A 311 23.55 2.69 12.81
C GLY A 311 22.74 3.76 13.53
N TYR A 312 23.30 4.96 13.62
CA TYR A 312 22.65 6.12 14.23
C TYR A 312 22.84 7.34 13.35
N LYS A 313 21.76 8.12 13.17
CA LYS A 313 21.84 9.51 12.70
C LYS A 313 21.74 10.39 13.94
N ASN A 314 22.83 11.06 14.29
CA ASN A 314 22.98 11.74 15.57
C ASN A 314 22.68 10.76 16.72
N ASN A 315 21.67 11.03 17.55
CA ASN A 315 21.24 10.15 18.64
C ASN A 315 20.05 9.25 18.25
N THR A 316 19.58 9.28 16.99
CA THR A 316 18.44 8.48 16.52
C THR A 316 18.90 7.17 15.89
N PRO A 317 18.38 6.01 16.34
CA PRO A 317 18.71 4.73 15.73
C PRO A 317 18.12 4.61 14.31
N GLN A 318 18.95 4.13 13.40
CA GLN A 318 18.58 3.69 12.06
C GLN A 318 18.39 2.17 12.07
N PHE A 319 17.41 1.67 11.32
CA PHE A 319 17.03 0.27 11.37
C PHE A 319 16.98 -0.36 9.99
N ASN A 320 17.55 -1.55 9.87
CA ASN A 320 17.29 -2.46 8.76
C ASN A 320 16.04 -3.28 9.07
N PHE A 321 15.13 -3.34 8.10
CA PHE A 321 13.98 -4.23 8.16
C PHE A 321 14.42 -5.67 7.89
N ILE A 322 14.08 -6.61 8.78
CA ILE A 322 14.40 -8.03 8.62
C ILE A 322 13.22 -8.74 7.98
N CYS A 323 12.13 -8.85 8.73
CA CYS A 323 10.91 -9.54 8.31
C CYS A 323 9.72 -9.05 9.14
N GLN A 324 8.54 -9.48 8.73
CA GLN A 324 7.37 -9.43 9.61
C GLN A 324 7.18 -10.81 10.23
N GLU A 325 6.95 -10.83 11.53
CA GLU A 325 6.63 -12.04 12.27
C GLU A 325 5.35 -12.68 11.71
N ASN A 326 5.37 -14.01 11.55
CA ASN A 326 4.26 -14.85 11.09
C ASN A 326 3.77 -14.56 9.66
N VAL A 327 4.65 -14.25 8.70
CA VAL A 327 4.28 -14.15 7.28
C VAL A 327 5.09 -15.16 6.48
N ILE A 328 4.41 -16.09 5.80
CA ILE A 328 5.03 -17.15 5.00
C ILE A 328 4.94 -16.89 3.49
N LEU A 329 3.84 -16.26 3.04
CA LEU A 329 3.62 -15.93 1.62
C LEU A 329 3.17 -14.47 1.48
N ARG A 330 3.64 -13.84 0.40
CA ARG A 330 3.34 -12.46 0.04
C ARG A 330 3.71 -12.16 -1.41
N ILE A 331 2.78 -11.60 -2.19
CA ILE A 331 3.05 -11.08 -3.55
C ILE A 331 3.09 -9.55 -3.56
N ASP A 332 2.08 -8.89 -2.99
CA ASP A 332 1.93 -7.44 -2.96
C ASP A 332 1.78 -6.94 -1.50
N SER A 333 0.57 -6.61 -1.10
CA SER A 333 0.20 -6.14 0.23
C SER A 333 -0.43 -7.23 1.08
N ASP A 334 -0.82 -8.35 0.44
CA ASP A 334 -1.24 -9.60 1.06
C ASP A 334 -0.15 -10.18 1.97
N LYS A 335 -0.60 -10.83 3.03
CA LYS A 335 0.25 -11.49 4.01
C LYS A 335 -0.49 -12.71 4.48
N THR A 336 -0.01 -13.88 4.10
CA THR A 336 -0.58 -15.15 4.55
C THR A 336 0.34 -15.73 5.62
N ASN A 337 -0.25 -16.12 6.75
CA ASN A 337 0.45 -16.80 7.83
C ASN A 337 0.27 -18.33 7.75
N GLU A 338 1.04 -19.07 8.55
CA GLU A 338 1.02 -20.54 8.56
C GLU A 338 -0.34 -21.11 8.97
N ILE A 339 -1.01 -20.51 9.96
CA ILE A 339 -2.32 -20.96 10.44
C ILE A 339 -3.39 -20.79 9.36
N GLU A 340 -3.37 -19.66 8.64
CA GLU A 340 -4.27 -19.39 7.52
C GLU A 340 -4.07 -20.40 6.40
N LEU A 341 -2.80 -20.68 6.03
CA LEU A 341 -2.50 -21.66 4.98
C LEU A 341 -2.89 -23.08 5.41
N GLN A 342 -2.61 -23.47 6.66
CA GLN A 342 -2.99 -24.77 7.21
C GLN A 342 -4.50 -24.95 7.21
N ASN A 343 -5.26 -23.93 7.61
CA ASN A 343 -6.72 -23.96 7.57
C ASN A 343 -7.25 -24.05 6.13
N ALA A 344 -6.63 -23.33 5.19
CA ALA A 344 -6.99 -23.40 3.77
C ALA A 344 -6.75 -24.81 3.19
N VAL A 345 -5.61 -25.44 3.47
CA VAL A 345 -5.32 -26.82 3.06
C VAL A 345 -6.24 -27.82 3.76
N LYS A 346 -6.64 -27.57 5.00
CA LYS A 346 -7.63 -28.42 5.68
C LYS A 346 -9.01 -28.35 5.01
N ASN A 347 -9.43 -27.18 4.53
CA ASN A 347 -10.70 -27.04 3.82
C ASN A 347 -10.73 -27.80 2.50
N VAL A 348 -9.58 -27.93 1.83
CA VAL A 348 -9.40 -28.74 0.62
C VAL A 348 -9.69 -30.23 0.86
N GLU A 349 -9.40 -30.76 2.06
CA GLU A 349 -9.64 -32.18 2.35
C GLU A 349 -11.11 -32.58 2.12
N ASN A 350 -12.05 -31.64 2.30
CA ASN A 350 -13.47 -31.87 2.02
C ASN A 350 -13.74 -32.17 0.54
N ASN A 351 -12.98 -31.56 -0.38
CA ASN A 351 -13.12 -31.77 -1.82
C ASN A 351 -12.46 -33.07 -2.28
N LEU A 352 -11.44 -33.53 -1.56
CA LEU A 352 -10.70 -34.76 -1.85
C LEU A 352 -11.35 -36.01 -1.23
N MET A 353 -12.12 -35.84 -0.15
CA MET A 353 -12.80 -36.92 0.57
C MET A 353 -13.67 -37.84 -0.31
N PRO A 354 -14.43 -37.36 -1.31
CA PRO A 354 -15.23 -38.22 -2.20
C PRO A 354 -14.39 -39.19 -3.05
N PHE A 355 -13.10 -38.92 -3.20
CA PHE A 355 -12.16 -39.71 -4.00
C PHE A 355 -11.24 -40.57 -3.13
N ASP A 356 -11.50 -40.65 -1.82
CA ASP A 356 -10.64 -41.35 -0.85
C ASP A 356 -9.17 -40.86 -0.94
N ALA A 357 -9.01 -39.58 -1.27
CA ALA A 357 -7.73 -38.91 -1.42
C ALA A 357 -7.47 -37.97 -0.24
N ARG A 358 -6.21 -37.88 0.19
CA ARG A 358 -5.79 -37.04 1.33
C ARG A 358 -4.46 -36.36 1.06
N VAL A 359 -4.32 -35.14 1.58
CA VAL A 359 -3.03 -34.43 1.57
C VAL A 359 -2.19 -34.98 2.72
N THR A 360 -1.01 -35.52 2.39
CA THR A 360 -0.06 -36.13 3.34
C THR A 360 0.91 -35.08 3.84
N GLU A 361 1.53 -34.37 2.90
CA GLU A 361 2.38 -33.22 3.16
C GLU A 361 2.10 -32.14 2.12
N TYR A 362 2.42 -30.90 2.48
CA TYR A 362 2.39 -29.80 1.54
C TYR A 362 3.50 -28.80 1.84
N THR A 363 3.92 -28.09 0.81
CA THR A 363 4.75 -26.89 0.95
C THR A 363 4.30 -25.82 -0.04
N SER A 364 4.80 -24.60 0.10
CA SER A 364 4.36 -23.47 -0.69
C SER A 364 5.47 -22.47 -0.95
N TYR A 365 5.38 -21.76 -2.08
CA TYR A 365 6.20 -20.57 -2.33
C TYR A 365 5.41 -19.52 -3.13
N ALA A 366 5.92 -18.28 -3.12
CA ALA A 366 5.38 -17.18 -3.89
C ALA A 366 6.12 -17.10 -5.24
N ASP A 367 5.43 -17.41 -6.34
CA ASP A 367 5.98 -17.29 -7.68
C ASP A 367 5.82 -15.86 -8.20
N ILE A 368 6.96 -15.23 -8.49
CA ILE A 368 7.07 -13.88 -9.03
C ILE A 368 7.64 -13.86 -10.46
N ALA A 369 7.83 -15.04 -11.08
CA ALA A 369 8.28 -15.15 -12.45
C ALA A 369 7.16 -14.79 -13.44
N THR A 370 5.90 -15.05 -13.08
CA THR A 370 4.73 -14.57 -13.83
C THR A 370 4.22 -13.26 -13.25
N ILE A 371 3.61 -12.40 -14.08
CA ILE A 371 3.02 -11.13 -13.65
C ILE A 371 1.52 -11.14 -13.99
N PRO A 372 0.62 -10.87 -13.02
CA PRO A 372 0.89 -10.75 -11.59
C PRO A 372 1.41 -12.08 -10.99
N GLY A 373 2.24 -11.96 -9.94
CA GLY A 373 2.74 -13.13 -9.22
C GLY A 373 1.61 -13.88 -8.51
N HIS A 374 1.82 -15.15 -8.19
CA HIS A 374 0.80 -16.03 -7.60
C HIS A 374 1.38 -17.00 -6.58
N TYR A 375 0.53 -17.63 -5.78
CA TYR A 375 0.94 -18.68 -4.86
C TYR A 375 1.00 -20.03 -5.58
N VAL A 376 2.03 -20.80 -5.26
CA VAL A 376 2.18 -22.19 -5.72
C VAL A 376 2.21 -23.08 -4.49
N LEU A 377 1.35 -24.10 -4.48
CA LEU A 377 1.32 -25.13 -3.46
C LEU A 377 1.67 -26.47 -4.09
N PHE A 378 2.59 -27.19 -3.45
CA PHE A 378 2.95 -28.56 -3.81
C PHE A 378 2.31 -29.51 -2.82
N TRP A 379 1.55 -30.50 -3.31
CA TRP A 379 0.83 -31.46 -2.47
C TRP A 379 1.32 -32.88 -2.70
N GLU A 380 1.71 -33.56 -1.63
CA GLU A 380 1.89 -34.99 -1.64
C GLU A 380 0.58 -35.68 -1.26
N LEU A 381 -0.05 -36.37 -2.22
CA LEU A 381 -1.35 -37.00 -2.03
C LEU A 381 -1.24 -38.49 -1.76
N THR A 382 -1.94 -38.95 -0.73
CA THR A 382 -2.30 -40.36 -0.62
C THR A 382 -3.58 -40.57 -1.42
N VAL A 383 -3.52 -41.34 -2.50
CA VAL A 383 -4.64 -41.61 -3.40
C VAL A 383 -4.93 -43.10 -3.49
N ASN A 384 -6.21 -43.45 -3.53
CA ASN A 384 -6.65 -44.81 -3.81
C ASN A 384 -6.49 -45.11 -5.30
N ALA A 385 -5.73 -46.17 -5.63
CA ALA A 385 -5.37 -46.52 -7.02
C ALA A 385 -6.57 -46.78 -7.96
N PHE A 386 -7.75 -47.01 -7.39
CA PHE A 386 -8.97 -47.33 -8.13
C PHE A 386 -9.87 -46.10 -8.43
N ALA A 387 -9.56 -44.92 -7.88
CA ALA A 387 -10.32 -43.69 -8.09
C ALA A 387 -9.39 -42.46 -8.21
N PRO A 388 -8.80 -42.22 -9.41
CA PRO A 388 -7.96 -41.05 -9.61
C PRO A 388 -8.77 -39.75 -9.49
N VAL A 389 -8.20 -38.75 -8.82
CA VAL A 389 -8.82 -37.43 -8.66
C VAL A 389 -8.81 -36.71 -10.02
N PRO A 390 -9.97 -36.29 -10.56
CA PRO A 390 -10.03 -35.54 -11.81
C PRO A 390 -9.33 -34.17 -11.73
N PRO A 391 -8.74 -33.66 -12.83
CA PRO A 391 -8.14 -32.32 -12.88
C PRO A 391 -9.08 -31.19 -12.41
N SER A 392 -10.37 -31.26 -12.72
CA SER A 392 -11.37 -30.27 -12.29
C SER A 392 -11.49 -30.16 -10.78
N ILE A 393 -11.28 -31.26 -10.05
CA ILE A 393 -11.31 -31.23 -8.58
C ILE A 393 -10.10 -30.48 -8.04
N PHE A 394 -8.95 -30.55 -8.70
CA PHE A 394 -7.79 -29.73 -8.31
C PHE A 394 -8.04 -28.23 -8.54
N GLU A 395 -8.81 -27.87 -9.57
CA GLU A 395 -9.26 -26.49 -9.77
C GLU A 395 -10.21 -26.04 -8.65
N ASP A 396 -11.20 -26.87 -8.28
CA ASP A 396 -12.10 -26.61 -7.14
C ASP A 396 -11.33 -26.49 -5.82
N CYS A 397 -10.29 -27.31 -5.64
CA CYS A 397 -9.38 -27.23 -4.51
C CYS A 397 -8.60 -25.92 -4.51
N CYS A 398 -8.07 -25.47 -5.66
CA CYS A 398 -7.42 -24.16 -5.77
C CYS A 398 -8.38 -23.03 -5.38
N LEU A 399 -9.61 -23.05 -5.89
CA LEU A 399 -10.65 -22.07 -5.53
C LEU A 399 -10.94 -22.09 -4.03
N THR A 400 -11.05 -23.28 -3.42
CA THR A 400 -11.29 -23.44 -1.98
C THR A 400 -10.17 -22.84 -1.15
N ILE A 401 -8.91 -22.97 -1.57
CA ILE A 401 -7.78 -22.27 -0.94
C ILE A 401 -7.98 -20.76 -1.06
N GLU A 402 -8.21 -20.24 -2.27
CA GLU A 402 -8.36 -18.79 -2.50
C GLU A 402 -9.49 -18.18 -1.66
N GLU A 403 -10.61 -18.89 -1.52
CA GLU A 403 -11.75 -18.49 -0.68
C GLU A 403 -11.44 -18.52 0.82
N SER A 404 -10.61 -19.47 1.25
CA SER A 404 -10.19 -19.63 2.64
C SER A 404 -9.13 -18.61 3.07
N LEU A 405 -8.42 -18.00 2.11
CA LEU A 405 -7.43 -16.97 2.40
C LEU A 405 -8.08 -15.64 2.80
N ASN A 406 -7.27 -14.80 3.46
CA ASN A 406 -7.75 -13.57 4.05
C ASN A 406 -8.27 -12.54 3.02
N SER A 407 -9.02 -11.55 3.53
CA SER A 407 -9.66 -10.55 2.67
C SER A 407 -8.70 -9.66 1.89
N VAL A 408 -7.41 -9.57 2.28
CA VAL A 408 -6.40 -8.82 1.53
C VAL A 408 -5.96 -9.62 0.31
N TYR A 409 -5.73 -10.94 0.45
CA TYR A 409 -5.47 -11.83 -0.69
C TYR A 409 -6.63 -11.79 -1.70
N ARG A 410 -7.87 -11.97 -1.23
CA ARG A 410 -9.07 -11.94 -2.09
C ARG A 410 -9.28 -10.57 -2.77
N GLN A 411 -8.95 -9.47 -2.08
CA GLN A 411 -8.95 -8.14 -2.71
C GLN A 411 -7.86 -8.05 -3.80
N GLY A 412 -6.67 -8.59 -3.54
CA GLY A 412 -5.60 -8.67 -4.53
C GLY A 412 -5.98 -9.44 -5.79
N ARG A 413 -6.77 -10.52 -5.66
CA ARG A 413 -7.19 -11.40 -6.76
C ARG A 413 -8.26 -10.79 -7.67
N ALA A 414 -9.34 -10.25 -7.09
CA ALA A 414 -10.51 -9.84 -7.87
C ALA A 414 -10.54 -8.33 -8.20
N PRO A 415 -10.71 -7.40 -7.24
CA PRO A 415 -10.84 -5.98 -7.56
C PRO A 415 -9.51 -5.32 -7.95
N ASP A 416 -8.39 -5.74 -7.36
CA ASP A 416 -7.10 -5.07 -7.55
C ASP A 416 -6.27 -5.67 -8.70
N LYS A 417 -6.52 -6.93 -9.07
CA LYS A 417 -5.77 -7.71 -10.06
C LYS A 417 -4.24 -7.70 -9.83
N SER A 418 -3.82 -7.63 -8.58
CA SER A 418 -2.40 -7.61 -8.17
C SER A 418 -1.83 -8.99 -7.85
N ILE A 419 -2.68 -10.02 -7.78
CA ILE A 419 -2.29 -11.42 -7.52
C ILE A 419 -2.91 -12.32 -8.61
N GLY A 420 -2.11 -13.20 -9.19
CA GLY A 420 -2.53 -14.20 -10.19
C GLY A 420 -3.27 -15.39 -9.59
N LEU A 421 -3.81 -16.27 -10.44
CA LEU A 421 -4.48 -17.51 -10.02
C LEU A 421 -3.49 -18.43 -9.31
N SER A 422 -3.85 -18.91 -8.12
CA SER A 422 -3.09 -19.97 -7.45
C SER A 422 -3.05 -21.24 -8.30
N LYS A 423 -1.91 -21.92 -8.29
CA LYS A 423 -1.74 -23.22 -8.97
C LYS A 423 -1.35 -24.28 -7.95
N SER A 424 -2.02 -25.43 -8.02
CA SER A 424 -1.57 -26.67 -7.37
C SER A 424 -0.73 -27.47 -8.36
N GLY A 425 0.42 -27.95 -7.88
CA GLY A 425 1.38 -28.76 -8.65
C GLY A 425 1.62 -30.10 -7.99
#